data_AF-A0A7J5E5G8-F1
#
_entry.id   AF-A0A7J5E5G8-F1
#
_cell.length_a   1.000
_cell.length_b   1.000
_cell.length_c   1.000
_cell.angle_alpha   90.00
_cell.angle_beta   90.00
_cell.angle_gamma   90.00
#
_symmetry.space_group_name_H-M   'P 1'
#
loop_
_entity.id
_entity.type
_entity.pdbx_description
1 polymer ?
#
loop_
_entity_poly.entity_id
_entity_poly.type
_entity_poly.pdbx_seq_one_letter_code
_entity_poly.pdbx_strand_id
1 'polypeptide(L)'
;MSRATDPALRARVQALVPRLVLERARSGPHGRIGAGRLRPVRADRGGDLDLDASLEAVAVARGEGRPPSLDELTASVWERPATALCLLVDRSGSMDGQRLATAAMAAAACALRAAESGGELAVVAFDRRAEPVVALGTPSPARRTVERVLGLRGHGMTSLDAALRAAREQLARARARRRITVLLSDCRVTDDVDPLPAARVLDELLVVAPASDDDEARRFAREAGARMASLDRLAELPAVLDHLLAP
;
A
#
# COMPACT_ATOMS: atom_id res chain seq x y z
N MET A 1 -25.10 -7.16 22.29
CA MET A 1 -25.27 -6.98 20.83
C MET A 1 -24.49 -5.74 20.40
N SER A 2 -23.27 -5.90 19.90
CA SER A 2 -22.39 -4.81 19.44
C SER A 2 -22.97 -4.19 18.16
N ARG A 3 -23.78 -3.14 18.32
CA ARG A 3 -24.46 -2.45 17.21
C ARG A 3 -23.55 -1.37 16.66
N ALA A 4 -23.42 -1.33 15.34
CA ALA A 4 -23.05 -0.19 14.50
C ALA A 4 -21.83 0.62 14.97
N THR A 5 -20.69 0.47 14.28
CA THR A 5 -19.45 1.26 14.41
C THR A 5 -19.64 2.54 15.23
N ASP A 6 -19.14 2.52 16.47
CA ASP A 6 -19.24 3.62 17.43
C ASP A 6 -18.93 4.97 16.73
N PRO A 7 -19.91 5.90 16.66
CA PRO A 7 -19.69 7.23 16.09
C PRO A 7 -18.49 7.95 16.71
N ALA A 8 -18.18 7.70 17.99
CA ALA A 8 -17.02 8.27 18.66
C ALA A 8 -15.70 7.67 18.14
N LEU A 9 -15.66 6.35 17.92
CA LEU A 9 -14.52 5.69 17.28
C LEU A 9 -14.28 6.26 15.87
N ARG A 10 -15.34 6.38 15.07
CA ARG A 10 -15.25 6.95 13.72
C ARG A 10 -14.67 8.36 13.76
N ALA A 11 -15.18 9.21 14.65
CA ALA A 11 -14.67 10.57 14.82
C ALA A 11 -13.19 10.58 15.25
N ARG A 12 -12.78 9.71 16.18
CA ARG A 12 -11.39 9.58 16.64
C ARG A 12 -10.45 9.17 15.52
N VAL A 13 -10.78 8.11 14.77
CA VAL A 13 -9.96 7.65 13.65
C VAL A 13 -9.87 8.72 12.56
N GLN A 14 -10.98 9.37 12.22
CA GLN A 14 -10.98 10.47 11.25
C GLN A 14 -10.12 11.66 11.69
N ALA A 15 -10.08 11.97 13.00
CA ALA A 15 -9.22 13.02 13.55
C ALA A 15 -7.72 12.65 13.51
N LEU A 16 -7.37 11.36 13.43
CA LEU A 16 -5.98 10.90 13.30
C LEU A 16 -5.46 10.95 11.86
N VAL A 17 -6.33 10.90 10.84
CA VAL A 17 -5.90 10.93 9.43
C VAL A 17 -5.08 12.18 9.09
N PRO A 18 -5.49 13.42 9.46
CA PRO A 18 -4.66 14.61 9.23
C PRO A 18 -3.31 14.55 9.94
N ARG A 19 -3.25 13.96 11.15
CA ARG A 19 -1.98 13.78 11.85
C ARG A 19 -1.08 12.82 11.09
N LEU A 20 -1.63 11.74 10.56
CA LEU A 20 -0.87 10.78 9.76
C LEU A 20 -0.33 11.41 8.47
N VAL A 21 -1.11 12.29 7.83
CA VAL A 21 -0.64 13.11 6.70
C VAL A 21 0.52 14.02 7.11
N LEU A 22 0.40 14.69 8.26
CA LEU A 22 1.44 15.60 8.76
C LEU A 22 2.71 14.87 9.21
N GLU A 23 2.57 13.74 9.92
CA GLU A 23 3.69 12.88 10.31
C GLU A 23 4.41 12.36 9.07
N ARG A 24 3.65 11.89 8.07
CA ARG A 24 4.18 11.45 6.78
C ARG A 24 4.90 12.58 6.02
N ALA A 25 4.36 13.79 6.04
CA ALA A 25 5.02 14.95 5.46
C ALA A 25 6.30 15.35 6.23
N ARG A 26 6.30 15.25 7.57
CA ARG A 26 7.43 15.57 8.47
C ARG A 26 8.56 14.57 8.42
N SER A 27 8.20 13.29 8.27
CA SER A 27 9.10 12.21 7.92
C SER A 27 9.93 12.55 6.68
N GLY A 28 9.47 13.51 5.86
CA GLY A 28 10.05 13.80 4.57
C GLY A 28 9.95 12.57 3.68
N PRO A 29 10.58 12.58 2.50
CA PRO A 29 10.83 11.35 1.80
C PRO A 29 11.79 10.50 2.64
N HIS A 30 11.25 9.70 3.58
CA HIS A 30 12.00 8.69 4.31
C HIS A 30 12.84 7.90 3.30
N GLY A 31 14.14 7.87 3.61
CA GLY A 31 15.21 7.83 2.63
C GLY A 31 15.15 6.65 1.65
N ARG A 32 15.61 6.93 0.44
CA ARG A 32 16.55 6.10 -0.33
C ARG A 32 16.39 4.57 -0.24
N ILE A 33 15.21 4.00 -0.49
CA ILE A 33 15.16 2.55 -0.72
C ILE A 33 14.14 2.20 -1.80
N GLY A 34 14.64 1.44 -2.79
CA GLY A 34 14.18 1.39 -4.17
C GLY A 34 15.12 2.27 -4.97
N ALA A 35 16.00 1.68 -5.78
CA ALA A 35 16.81 2.44 -6.72
C ALA A 35 15.83 3.21 -7.62
N GLY A 36 15.60 4.49 -7.30
CA GLY A 36 14.85 5.36 -8.18
C GLY A 36 15.57 5.27 -9.51
N ARG A 37 14.82 5.02 -10.59
CA ARG A 37 15.47 5.00 -11.89
C ARG A 37 15.52 6.44 -12.35
N LEU A 38 16.69 6.91 -12.74
CA LEU A 38 16.77 8.12 -13.55
C LEU A 38 16.03 7.83 -14.84
N ARG A 39 14.91 8.52 -15.06
CA ARG A 39 14.17 8.46 -16.31
C ARG A 39 14.51 9.70 -17.12
N PRO A 40 14.93 9.56 -18.38
CA PRO A 40 15.07 10.71 -19.25
C PRO A 40 13.69 11.32 -19.51
N VAL A 41 13.64 12.64 -19.44
CA VAL A 41 12.50 13.49 -19.79
C VAL A 41 13.03 14.69 -20.56
N ARG A 42 12.15 15.40 -21.26
CA ARG A 42 12.54 16.68 -21.86
C ARG A 42 12.81 17.72 -20.76
N ALA A 43 13.82 18.55 -20.94
CA ALA A 43 14.25 19.50 -19.92
C ALA A 43 13.21 20.60 -19.64
N ASP A 44 12.28 20.86 -20.57
CA ASP A 44 11.12 21.73 -20.36
C ASP A 44 10.17 21.22 -19.26
N ARG A 45 10.20 19.92 -18.94
CA ARG A 45 9.41 19.30 -17.86
C ARG A 45 10.13 19.33 -16.50
N GLY A 46 11.31 19.93 -16.44
CA GLY A 46 12.16 19.97 -15.26
C GLY A 46 12.99 18.69 -15.06
N GLY A 47 13.83 18.70 -14.02
CA GLY A 47 14.79 17.63 -13.72
C GLY A 47 16.23 18.13 -13.70
N ASP A 48 17.18 17.21 -13.57
CA ASP A 48 18.61 17.50 -13.66
C ASP A 48 19.08 17.34 -15.12
N LEU A 49 19.76 18.34 -15.67
CA LEU A 49 20.09 18.34 -17.10
C LEU A 49 21.12 17.23 -17.41
N ASP A 50 20.78 16.34 -18.33
CA ASP A 50 21.68 15.29 -18.80
C ASP A 50 22.49 15.83 -20.00
N LEU A 51 23.71 16.29 -19.71
CA LEU A 51 24.59 16.92 -20.71
C LEU A 51 24.97 15.95 -21.83
N ASP A 52 25.21 14.69 -21.49
CA ASP A 52 25.64 13.67 -22.44
C ASP A 52 24.49 13.33 -23.40
N ALA A 53 23.28 13.12 -22.86
CA ALA A 53 22.08 12.87 -23.66
C ALA A 53 21.61 14.10 -24.46
N SER A 54 22.02 15.31 -24.04
CA SER A 54 21.68 16.57 -24.71
C SER A 54 22.71 17.01 -25.76
N LEU A 55 23.88 16.36 -25.84
CA LEU A 55 25.01 16.82 -26.63
C LEU A 55 24.67 16.97 -28.12
N GLU A 56 23.91 16.01 -28.66
CA GLU A 56 23.49 16.00 -30.06
C GLU A 56 22.56 17.18 -30.38
N ALA A 57 21.55 17.42 -29.54
CA ALA A 57 20.62 18.54 -29.69
C ALA A 57 21.35 19.90 -29.63
N VAL A 58 22.33 20.04 -28.73
CA VAL A 58 23.17 21.25 -28.64
C VAL A 58 24.00 21.46 -29.90
N ALA A 59 24.57 20.39 -30.47
CA ALA A 59 25.37 20.47 -31.69
C ALA A 59 24.53 20.93 -32.89
N VAL A 60 23.31 20.38 -33.03
CA VAL A 60 22.36 20.77 -34.10
C VAL A 60 21.98 22.24 -33.97
N ALA A 61 21.53 22.69 -32.79
CA ALA A 61 21.12 24.08 -32.57
C ALA A 61 22.27 25.07 -32.86
N ARG A 62 23.50 24.73 -32.46
CA ARG A 62 24.69 25.53 -32.79
C ARG A 62 24.98 25.58 -34.29
N GLY A 63 24.82 24.47 -35.00
CA GLY A 63 24.96 24.42 -36.46
C GLY A 63 23.96 25.33 -37.18
N GLU A 64 22.78 25.50 -36.60
CA GLU A 64 21.71 26.39 -37.09
C GLU A 64 21.86 27.85 -36.61
N GLY A 65 22.88 28.17 -35.81
CA GLY A 65 23.12 29.52 -35.31
C GLY A 65 22.11 30.01 -34.26
N ARG A 66 21.43 29.09 -33.58
CA ARG A 66 20.42 29.40 -32.55
C ARG A 66 20.74 28.75 -31.20
N PRO A 67 20.21 29.28 -30.08
CA PRO A 67 20.29 28.57 -28.81
C PRO A 67 19.42 27.29 -28.84
N PRO A 68 19.84 26.20 -28.18
CA PRO A 68 19.00 25.01 -28.00
C PRO A 68 17.81 25.33 -27.10
N SER A 69 16.63 24.81 -27.43
CA SER A 69 15.44 24.97 -26.59
C SER A 69 15.32 23.86 -25.55
N LEU A 70 14.65 24.14 -24.42
CA LEU A 70 14.55 23.19 -23.31
C LEU A 70 13.80 21.89 -23.67
N ASP A 71 12.91 21.93 -24.68
CA ASP A 71 12.17 20.75 -25.15
C ASP A 71 12.98 19.85 -26.09
N GLU A 72 14.13 20.33 -26.59
CA GLU A 72 15.12 19.56 -27.36
C GLU A 72 16.17 18.91 -26.45
N LEU A 73 16.36 19.44 -25.25
CA LEU A 73 17.32 18.94 -24.28
C LEU A 73 16.74 17.81 -23.43
N THR A 74 17.61 16.92 -22.97
CA THR A 74 17.24 15.81 -22.09
C THR A 74 17.62 16.16 -20.65
N ALA A 75 16.68 16.00 -19.74
CA ALA A 75 16.91 16.01 -18.30
C ALA A 75 16.60 14.62 -17.73
N SER A 76 17.21 14.29 -16.60
CA SER A 76 16.90 13.11 -15.82
C SER A 76 16.07 13.47 -14.59
N VAL A 77 14.98 12.74 -14.39
CA VAL A 77 14.17 12.81 -13.17
C VAL A 77 14.24 11.49 -12.42
N TRP A 78 14.31 11.56 -11.10
CA TRP A 78 14.17 10.38 -10.25
C TRP A 78 12.72 9.90 -10.28
N GLU A 79 12.46 8.80 -10.97
CA GLU A 79 11.16 8.14 -10.95
C GLU A 79 11.19 6.99 -9.94
N ARG A 80 10.29 7.05 -8.95
CA ARG A 80 10.05 5.92 -8.04
C ARG A 80 9.27 4.85 -8.80
N PRO A 81 9.62 3.57 -8.73
CA PRO A 81 8.76 2.53 -9.28
C PRO A 81 7.41 2.61 -8.56
N ALA A 82 6.36 2.95 -9.31
CA ALA A 82 4.98 2.90 -8.82
C ALA A 82 4.77 1.52 -8.19
N THR A 83 4.23 1.51 -6.97
CA THR A 83 3.93 0.29 -6.22
C THR A 83 2.43 0.11 -6.16
N ALA A 84 1.94 -1.09 -6.48
CA ALA A 84 0.55 -1.44 -6.24
C ALA A 84 0.44 -2.17 -4.91
N LEU A 85 -0.40 -1.64 -4.02
CA LEU A 85 -0.69 -2.22 -2.72
C LEU A 85 -2.08 -2.85 -2.76
N CYS A 86 -2.20 -4.08 -2.27
CA CYS A 86 -3.50 -4.66 -1.94
C CYS A 86 -3.55 -4.93 -0.43
N LEU A 87 -4.34 -4.12 0.29
CA LEU A 87 -4.57 -4.32 1.72
C LEU A 87 -5.73 -5.31 1.92
N LEU A 88 -5.43 -6.46 2.50
CA LEU A 88 -6.41 -7.44 2.97
C LEU A 88 -6.77 -7.12 4.42
N VAL A 89 -8.04 -6.82 4.67
CA VAL A 89 -8.59 -6.54 6.00
C VAL A 89 -9.45 -7.73 6.42
N ASP A 90 -8.99 -8.43 7.43
CA ASP A 90 -9.79 -9.48 8.06
C ASP A 90 -11.00 -8.85 8.78
N ARG A 91 -12.20 -9.29 8.41
CA ARG A 91 -13.45 -8.96 9.09
C ARG A 91 -14.15 -10.21 9.64
N SER A 92 -13.43 -11.30 9.81
CA SER A 92 -13.91 -12.46 10.54
C SER A 92 -14.09 -12.14 12.04
N GLY A 93 -14.97 -12.88 12.71
CA GLY A 93 -15.21 -12.67 14.14
C GLY A 93 -15.76 -11.30 14.52
N SER A 94 -15.58 -10.91 15.79
CA SER A 94 -15.99 -9.59 16.27
C SER A 94 -14.95 -8.55 15.87
N MET A 95 -15.25 -7.78 14.81
CA MET A 95 -14.58 -6.52 14.52
C MET A 95 -14.93 -5.51 15.62
N ASP A 96 -14.22 -5.58 16.73
CA ASP A 96 -14.30 -4.61 17.81
C ASP A 96 -13.73 -3.26 17.38
N GLY A 97 -13.87 -2.26 18.26
CA GLY A 97 -13.43 -0.90 17.93
C GLY A 97 -11.92 -0.79 17.68
N GLN A 98 -11.10 -1.64 18.30
CA GLN A 98 -9.65 -1.58 18.14
C GLN A 98 -9.22 -2.17 16.80
N ARG A 99 -9.69 -3.38 16.45
CA ARG A 99 -9.37 -4.03 15.16
C ARG A 99 -9.85 -3.17 13.98
N LEU A 100 -11.03 -2.58 14.10
CA LEU A 100 -11.58 -1.69 13.08
C LEU A 100 -10.77 -0.39 12.94
N ALA A 101 -10.31 0.20 14.05
CA ALA A 101 -9.43 1.36 14.01
C ALA A 101 -8.08 1.03 13.37
N THR A 102 -7.48 -0.13 13.69
CA THR A 102 -6.24 -0.60 13.07
C THR A 102 -6.40 -0.78 11.56
N ALA A 103 -7.45 -1.46 11.12
CA ALA A 103 -7.75 -1.62 9.70
C ALA A 103 -7.92 -0.28 8.98
N ALA A 104 -8.65 0.66 9.58
CA ALA A 104 -8.88 1.97 9.00
C ALA A 104 -7.60 2.80 8.90
N MET A 105 -6.75 2.77 9.93
CA MET A 105 -5.45 3.45 9.91
C MET A 105 -4.47 2.81 8.92
N ALA A 106 -4.47 1.48 8.80
CA ALA A 106 -3.66 0.78 7.80
C ALA A 106 -4.09 1.22 6.39
N ALA A 107 -5.39 1.27 6.14
CA ALA A 107 -5.93 1.71 4.88
C ALA A 107 -5.60 3.18 4.58
N ALA A 108 -5.61 4.06 5.59
CA ALA A 108 -5.17 5.45 5.46
C ALA A 108 -3.69 5.54 5.08
N ALA A 109 -2.82 4.82 5.80
CA ALA A 109 -1.38 4.80 5.56
C ALA A 109 -1.04 4.28 4.15
N CYS A 110 -1.66 3.17 3.73
CA CYS A 110 -1.51 2.63 2.39
C CYS A 110 -2.01 3.61 1.31
N ALA A 111 -3.13 4.30 1.54
CA ALA A 111 -3.66 5.29 0.59
C ALA A 111 -2.75 6.51 0.43
N LEU A 112 -2.20 7.04 1.53
CA LEU A 112 -1.25 8.14 1.49
C LEU A 112 0.03 7.74 0.76
N ARG A 113 0.53 6.53 1.03
CA ARG A 113 1.72 6.00 0.36
C ARG A 113 1.51 5.77 -1.13
N ALA A 114 0.36 5.25 -1.54
CA ALA A 114 0.01 5.11 -2.96
C ALA A 114 -0.03 6.50 -3.64
N ALA A 115 -0.66 7.50 -3.02
CA ALA A 115 -0.71 8.85 -3.56
C ALA A 115 0.68 9.49 -3.72
N GLU A 116 1.59 9.32 -2.75
CA GLU A 116 2.94 9.89 -2.78
C GLU A 116 3.87 9.24 -3.81
N SER A 117 3.68 7.95 -4.09
CA SER A 117 4.52 7.18 -5.00
C SER A 117 3.98 7.13 -6.43
N GLY A 118 2.83 7.75 -6.70
CA GLY A 118 2.08 7.54 -7.93
C GLY A 118 1.64 6.07 -8.11
N GLY A 119 1.53 5.34 -6.99
CA GLY A 119 1.14 3.95 -6.93
C GLY A 119 -0.37 3.74 -6.95
N GLU A 120 -0.76 2.47 -6.81
CA GLU A 120 -2.15 2.06 -6.84
C GLU A 120 -2.53 1.38 -5.52
N LEU A 121 -3.80 1.51 -5.11
CA LEU A 121 -4.31 0.87 -3.90
C LEU A 121 -5.58 0.07 -4.21
N ALA A 122 -5.61 -1.17 -3.75
CA ALA A 122 -6.82 -1.93 -3.51
C ALA A 122 -6.96 -2.19 -2.00
N VAL A 123 -8.21 -2.22 -1.54
CA VAL A 123 -8.57 -2.68 -0.19
C VAL A 123 -9.63 -3.75 -0.34
N VAL A 124 -9.35 -4.94 0.17
CA VAL A 124 -10.25 -6.09 0.13
C VAL A 124 -10.58 -6.47 1.56
N ALA A 125 -11.85 -6.55 1.88
CA ALA A 125 -12.29 -7.08 3.16
C ALA A 125 -12.68 -8.54 2.98
N PHE A 126 -12.28 -9.39 3.92
CA PHE A 126 -12.56 -10.82 3.81
C PHE A 126 -13.09 -11.46 5.09
N ASP A 127 -13.98 -12.43 4.90
CA ASP A 127 -14.45 -13.41 5.88
C ASP A 127 -14.38 -14.81 5.21
N ARG A 128 -15.51 -15.49 5.02
CA ARG A 128 -15.67 -16.64 4.12
C ARG A 128 -15.50 -16.26 2.65
N ARG A 129 -15.70 -14.99 2.31
CA ARG A 129 -15.56 -14.43 0.97
C ARG A 129 -14.67 -13.21 1.02
N ALA A 130 -14.02 -12.90 -0.08
CA ALA A 130 -13.19 -11.71 -0.23
C ALA A 130 -13.83 -10.74 -1.21
N GLU A 131 -14.07 -9.50 -0.77
CA GLU A 131 -14.76 -8.47 -1.55
C GLU A 131 -13.98 -7.16 -1.57
N PRO A 132 -13.81 -6.52 -2.75
CA PRO A 132 -13.11 -5.25 -2.86
C PRO A 132 -13.96 -4.10 -2.26
N VAL A 133 -13.42 -3.47 -1.22
CA VAL A 133 -13.91 -2.22 -0.61
C VAL A 133 -13.44 -1.01 -1.43
N VAL A 134 -12.21 -1.09 -1.91
CA VAL A 134 -11.61 -0.18 -2.88
C VAL A 134 -10.98 -1.06 -3.96
N ALA A 135 -11.51 -1.00 -5.17
CA ALA A 135 -10.96 -1.72 -6.30
C ALA A 135 -9.73 -0.99 -6.86
N LEU A 136 -8.74 -1.76 -7.30
CA LEU A 136 -7.56 -1.20 -7.97
C LEU A 136 -8.00 -0.36 -9.20
N GLY A 137 -7.34 0.78 -9.42
CA GLY A 137 -7.67 1.71 -10.50
C GLY A 137 -8.86 2.65 -10.20
N THR A 138 -9.52 2.53 -9.05
CA THR A 138 -10.52 3.51 -8.61
C THR A 138 -9.85 4.59 -7.76
N PRO A 139 -9.82 5.87 -8.19
CA PRO A 139 -9.30 6.95 -7.37
C PRO A 139 -10.11 7.06 -6.07
N SER A 140 -9.46 6.83 -4.93
CA SER A 140 -10.09 6.94 -3.61
C SER A 140 -9.19 7.72 -2.66
N PRO A 141 -9.58 8.93 -2.22
CA PRO A 141 -8.82 9.68 -1.23
C PRO A 141 -8.79 8.94 0.10
N ALA A 142 -7.71 9.09 0.86
CA ALA A 142 -7.49 8.39 2.12
C ALA A 142 -8.70 8.47 3.08
N ARG A 143 -9.35 9.65 3.16
CA ARG A 143 -10.56 9.84 3.98
C ARG A 143 -11.74 8.94 3.56
N ARG A 144 -12.03 8.81 2.26
CA ARG A 144 -13.10 7.93 1.78
C ARG A 144 -12.75 6.46 1.99
N THR A 145 -11.49 6.10 1.77
CA THR A 145 -10.99 4.75 2.05
C THR A 145 -11.21 4.38 3.52
N VAL A 146 -10.86 5.27 4.44
CA VAL A 146 -11.11 5.13 5.88
C VAL A 146 -12.60 4.99 6.20
N GLU A 147 -13.45 5.83 5.62
CA GLU A 147 -14.90 5.77 5.83
C GLU A 147 -15.49 4.42 5.41
N ARG A 148 -15.05 3.87 4.27
CA ARG A 148 -15.48 2.55 3.80
C ARG A 148 -15.02 1.43 4.73
N VAL A 149 -13.76 1.48 5.18
CA VAL A 149 -13.21 0.47 6.11
C VAL A 149 -13.91 0.52 7.47
N LEU A 150 -14.18 1.71 8.02
CA LEU A 150 -14.97 1.87 9.25
C LEU A 150 -16.43 1.43 9.10
N GLY A 151 -16.93 1.30 7.87
CA GLY A 151 -18.26 0.75 7.57
C GLY A 151 -18.32 -0.78 7.58
N LEU A 152 -17.17 -1.47 7.64
CA LEU A 152 -17.12 -2.93 7.65
C LEU A 152 -17.80 -3.50 8.90
N ARG A 153 -18.43 -4.65 8.72
CA ARG A 153 -19.09 -5.40 9.79
C ARG A 153 -18.49 -6.79 9.87
N GLY A 154 -18.15 -7.19 11.09
CA GLY A 154 -17.55 -8.49 11.34
C GLY A 154 -18.60 -9.59 11.43
N HIS A 155 -18.51 -10.59 10.56
CA HIS A 155 -19.40 -11.76 10.55
C HIS A 155 -18.67 -12.97 9.96
N GLY A 156 -18.79 -14.13 10.61
CA GLY A 156 -18.47 -15.42 9.99
C GLY A 156 -17.04 -15.93 10.18
N MET A 157 -16.68 -16.89 9.32
CA MET A 157 -15.41 -17.63 9.32
C MET A 157 -14.34 -16.86 8.52
N THR A 158 -13.11 -17.34 8.59
CA THR A 158 -11.91 -16.72 8.00
C THR A 158 -11.38 -17.62 6.89
N SER A 159 -11.42 -17.13 5.65
CA SER A 159 -10.85 -17.79 4.47
C SER A 159 -9.66 -17.00 3.94
N LEU A 160 -8.45 -17.40 4.34
CA LEU A 160 -7.22 -16.79 3.85
C LEU A 160 -6.98 -17.09 2.36
N ASP A 161 -7.32 -18.30 1.89
CA ASP A 161 -7.21 -18.64 0.46
C ASP A 161 -8.03 -17.68 -0.41
N ALA A 162 -9.29 -17.43 -0.05
CA ALA A 162 -10.15 -16.50 -0.78
C ALA A 162 -9.56 -15.07 -0.80
N ALA A 163 -9.02 -14.62 0.34
CA ALA A 163 -8.42 -13.30 0.46
C ALA A 163 -7.17 -13.14 -0.43
N LEU A 164 -6.27 -14.12 -0.39
CA LEU A 164 -5.02 -14.10 -1.17
C LEU A 164 -5.30 -14.21 -2.67
N ARG A 165 -6.28 -15.01 -3.09
CA ARG A 165 -6.73 -15.08 -4.50
C ARG A 165 -7.31 -13.75 -4.95
N ALA A 166 -8.16 -13.11 -4.15
CA ALA A 166 -8.71 -11.80 -4.47
C ALA A 166 -7.62 -10.72 -4.56
N ALA A 167 -6.60 -10.76 -3.69
CA ALA A 167 -5.45 -9.86 -3.79
C ALA A 167 -4.71 -10.03 -5.12
N ARG A 168 -4.44 -11.28 -5.51
CA ARG A 168 -3.80 -11.59 -6.79
C ARG A 168 -4.62 -11.07 -7.98
N GLU A 169 -5.94 -11.24 -7.96
CA GLU A 169 -6.83 -10.75 -9.01
C GLU A 169 -6.86 -9.23 -9.12
N GLN A 170 -6.81 -8.51 -7.99
CA GLN A 170 -6.67 -7.05 -7.98
C GLN A 170 -5.31 -6.64 -8.55
N LEU A 171 -4.22 -7.21 -8.03
CA LEU A 171 -2.85 -6.84 -8.40
C LEU A 171 -2.49 -7.23 -9.84
N ALA A 172 -3.12 -8.26 -10.42
CA ALA A 172 -2.94 -8.62 -11.82
C ALA A 172 -3.33 -7.48 -12.80
N ARG A 173 -4.14 -6.52 -12.34
CA ARG A 173 -4.57 -5.34 -13.12
C ARG A 173 -3.65 -4.13 -12.91
N ALA A 174 -2.65 -4.24 -12.04
CA ALA A 174 -1.75 -3.15 -11.69
C ALA A 174 -0.83 -2.78 -12.85
N ARG A 175 -0.62 -1.47 -13.02
CA ARG A 175 0.40 -0.89 -13.89
C ARG A 175 1.76 -0.85 -13.21
N ALA A 176 1.75 -0.80 -11.88
CA ALA A 176 2.92 -0.88 -11.04
C ALA A 176 3.73 -2.17 -11.27
N ARG A 177 5.06 -2.04 -11.33
CA ARG A 177 5.97 -3.20 -11.44
C ARG A 177 6.12 -3.96 -10.14
N ARG A 178 6.12 -3.23 -9.02
CA ARG A 178 6.17 -3.81 -7.68
C ARG A 178 4.75 -3.97 -7.16
N ARG A 179 4.38 -5.18 -6.75
CA ARG A 179 3.03 -5.52 -6.28
C ARG A 179 3.16 -6.18 -4.93
N ILE A 180 2.48 -5.61 -3.94
CA ILE A 180 2.61 -6.02 -2.55
C ILE A 180 1.23 -6.28 -1.99
N THR A 181 1.04 -7.47 -1.42
CA THR A 181 -0.11 -7.82 -0.61
C THR A 181 0.22 -7.57 0.86
N VAL A 182 -0.60 -6.77 1.54
CA VAL A 182 -0.51 -6.52 2.98
C VAL A 182 -1.70 -7.18 3.65
N LEU A 183 -1.46 -8.18 4.49
CA LEU A 183 -2.48 -8.91 5.23
C LEU A 183 -2.56 -8.42 6.67
N LEU A 184 -3.70 -7.88 7.07
CA LEU A 184 -4.01 -7.52 8.45
C LEU A 184 -4.93 -8.58 9.04
N SER A 185 -4.35 -9.55 9.73
CA SER A 185 -5.04 -10.72 10.30
C SER A 185 -4.15 -11.41 11.33
N ASP A 186 -4.76 -12.08 12.31
CA ASP A 186 -4.08 -13.06 13.18
C ASP A 186 -3.80 -14.39 12.45
N CYS A 187 -4.23 -14.51 11.18
CA CYS A 187 -4.03 -15.65 10.28
C CYS A 187 -4.63 -16.97 10.78
N ARG A 188 -5.61 -16.91 11.68
CA ARG A 188 -6.32 -18.10 12.13
C ARG A 188 -7.31 -18.56 11.05
N VAL A 189 -6.93 -19.62 10.34
CA VAL A 189 -7.81 -20.26 9.35
C VAL A 189 -8.88 -21.06 10.07
N THR A 190 -10.13 -20.90 9.65
CA THR A 190 -11.27 -21.65 10.21
C THR A 190 -12.03 -22.43 9.14
N ASP A 191 -11.55 -22.41 7.89
CA ASP A 191 -12.00 -23.31 6.83
C ASP A 191 -10.99 -24.45 6.61
N ASP A 192 -11.40 -25.50 5.90
CA ASP A 192 -10.56 -26.67 5.63
C ASP A 192 -9.68 -26.48 4.37
N VAL A 193 -9.36 -25.22 4.02
CA VAL A 193 -8.61 -24.88 2.80
C VAL A 193 -7.21 -24.38 3.14
N ASP A 194 -6.19 -25.05 2.61
CA ASP A 194 -4.79 -24.61 2.78
C ASP A 194 -4.54 -23.28 2.03
N PRO A 195 -4.17 -22.19 2.73
CA PRO A 195 -3.89 -20.90 2.10
C PRO A 195 -2.47 -20.79 1.49
N LEU A 196 -1.55 -21.71 1.80
CA LEU A 196 -0.15 -21.62 1.38
C LEU A 196 0.04 -21.61 -0.14
N PRO A 197 -0.69 -22.42 -0.94
CA PRO A 197 -0.59 -22.36 -2.39
C PRO A 197 -0.96 -20.98 -2.95
N ALA A 198 -1.98 -20.34 -2.39
CA ALA A 198 -2.41 -19.00 -2.79
C ALA A 198 -1.42 -17.92 -2.32
N ALA A 199 -0.78 -18.09 -1.16
CA ALA A 199 0.22 -17.17 -0.65
C ALA A 199 1.50 -17.16 -1.49
N ARG A 200 1.99 -18.35 -1.87
CA ARG A 200 3.28 -18.53 -2.56
C ARG A 200 3.32 -18.02 -4.00
N VAL A 201 2.16 -17.77 -4.60
CA VAL A 201 2.06 -17.21 -5.96
C VAL A 201 1.98 -15.69 -5.99
N LEU A 202 1.95 -15.02 -4.83
CA LEU A 202 1.99 -13.56 -4.74
C LEU A 202 3.43 -13.06 -4.96
N ASP A 203 3.55 -11.89 -5.57
CA ASP A 203 4.86 -11.25 -5.83
C ASP A 203 5.58 -10.91 -4.51
N GLU A 204 4.86 -10.27 -3.58
CA GLU A 204 5.33 -9.96 -2.22
C GLU A 204 4.15 -10.06 -1.23
N LEU A 205 4.35 -10.75 -0.10
CA LEU A 205 3.37 -10.86 0.98
C LEU A 205 3.94 -10.32 2.30
N LEU A 206 3.21 -9.39 2.90
CA LEU A 206 3.50 -8.79 4.20
C LEU A 206 2.35 -9.09 5.16
N VAL A 207 2.66 -9.54 6.37
CA VAL A 207 1.66 -9.86 7.41
C VAL A 207 1.81 -8.89 8.58
N VAL A 208 0.71 -8.27 9.00
CA VAL A 208 0.60 -7.44 10.20
C VAL A 208 -0.43 -8.08 11.13
N ALA A 209 0.03 -8.61 12.25
CA ALA A 209 -0.84 -9.27 13.23
C ALA A 209 -0.85 -8.51 14.57
N PRO A 210 -1.92 -8.63 15.37
CA PRO A 210 -1.91 -8.12 16.75
C PRO A 210 -0.87 -8.87 17.58
N ALA A 211 0.04 -8.15 18.26
CA ALA A 211 1.11 -8.78 19.04
C ALA A 211 0.63 -9.65 20.21
N SER A 212 -0.60 -9.42 20.68
CA SER A 212 -1.26 -10.24 21.69
C SER A 212 -1.66 -11.64 21.20
N ASP A 213 -1.75 -11.86 19.89
CA ASP A 213 -2.24 -13.09 19.28
C ASP A 213 -1.60 -13.28 17.88
N ASP A 214 -0.27 -13.45 17.84
CA ASP A 214 0.50 -13.48 16.59
C ASP A 214 1.10 -14.85 16.24
N ASP A 215 0.91 -15.87 17.06
CA ASP A 215 1.53 -17.20 16.89
C ASP A 215 1.20 -17.83 15.52
N GLU A 216 -0.08 -17.84 15.15
CA GLU A 216 -0.52 -18.43 13.87
C GLU A 216 -0.04 -17.59 12.68
N ALA A 217 -0.07 -16.27 12.79
CA ALA A 217 0.50 -15.37 11.79
C ALA A 217 2.01 -15.59 11.60
N ARG A 218 2.77 -15.81 12.68
CA ARG A 218 4.21 -16.14 12.60
C ARG A 218 4.44 -17.45 11.90
N ARG A 219 3.65 -18.46 12.22
CA ARG A 219 3.71 -19.77 11.56
C ARG A 219 3.41 -19.65 10.07
N PHE A 220 2.27 -19.06 9.72
CA PHE A 220 1.85 -18.85 8.34
C PHE A 220 2.87 -18.05 7.55
N ALA A 221 3.40 -16.95 8.10
CA ALA A 221 4.39 -16.12 7.41
C ALA A 221 5.67 -16.90 7.09
N ARG A 222 6.17 -17.74 8.03
CA ARG A 222 7.33 -18.61 7.77
C ARG A 222 7.06 -19.62 6.67
N GLU A 223 5.90 -20.30 6.70
CA GLU A 223 5.54 -21.34 5.72
C GLU A 223 5.27 -20.77 4.32
N ALA A 224 4.75 -19.53 4.26
CA ALA A 224 4.48 -18.79 3.04
C ALA A 224 5.71 -18.04 2.47
N GLY A 225 6.78 -17.88 3.26
CA GLY A 225 7.91 -17.02 2.90
C GLY A 225 7.60 -15.51 2.96
N ALA A 226 6.59 -15.12 3.75
CA ALA A 226 6.17 -13.75 3.93
C ALA A 226 6.99 -13.02 5.00
N ARG A 227 7.11 -11.70 4.87
CA ARG A 227 7.63 -10.85 5.95
C ARG A 227 6.50 -10.52 6.91
N MET A 228 6.82 -10.39 8.20
CA MET A 228 5.81 -10.15 9.22
C MET A 228 6.28 -9.13 10.24
N ALA A 229 5.34 -8.35 10.76
CA ALA A 229 5.50 -7.59 11.99
C ALA A 229 4.27 -7.74 12.88
N SER A 230 4.51 -7.65 14.18
CA SER A 230 3.46 -7.63 15.20
C SER A 230 3.16 -6.18 15.59
N LEU A 231 1.90 -5.90 15.89
CA LEU A 231 1.43 -4.57 16.25
C LEU A 231 0.81 -4.60 17.65
N ASP A 232 1.45 -3.93 18.60
CA ASP A 232 0.92 -3.74 19.95
C ASP A 232 -0.03 -2.54 19.99
N ARG A 233 0.40 -1.42 19.39
CA ARG A 233 -0.33 -0.15 19.47
C ARG A 233 -0.55 0.45 18.09
N LEU A 234 -1.72 1.06 17.92
CA LEU A 234 -2.11 1.75 16.68
C LEU A 234 -1.11 2.82 16.23
N ALA A 235 -0.43 3.48 17.18
CA ALA A 235 0.57 4.50 16.90
C ALA A 235 1.85 3.95 16.23
N GLU A 236 2.12 2.66 16.34
CA GLU A 236 3.30 2.01 15.75
C GLU A 236 3.06 1.63 14.28
N LEU A 237 1.80 1.60 13.84
CA LEU A 237 1.41 1.12 12.52
C LEU A 237 2.13 1.83 11.36
N PRO A 238 2.29 3.16 11.36
CA PRO A 238 3.06 3.83 10.31
C PRO A 238 4.51 3.34 10.25
N ALA A 239 5.20 3.23 11.39
CA ALA A 239 6.58 2.77 11.45
C ALA A 239 6.72 1.29 11.03
N VAL A 240 5.78 0.44 11.46
CA VAL A 240 5.71 -0.97 11.07
C VAL A 240 5.52 -1.12 9.56
N LEU A 241 4.56 -0.40 8.98
CA LEU A 241 4.32 -0.44 7.54
C LEU A 241 5.52 0.12 6.76
N ASP A 242 6.16 1.18 7.25
CA ASP A 242 7.35 1.75 6.64
C ASP A 242 8.51 0.75 6.61
N HIS A 243 8.72 0.02 7.71
CA HIS A 243 9.72 -1.04 7.79
C HIS A 243 9.40 -2.23 6.87
N LEU A 244 8.14 -2.69 6.86
CA LEU A 244 7.73 -3.84 6.03
C LEU A 244 7.69 -3.52 4.54
N LEU A 245 7.38 -2.28 4.15
CA LEU A 245 7.30 -1.86 2.75
C LEU A 245 8.64 -1.42 2.18
N ALA A 246 9.66 -1.22 3.02
CA ALA A 246 11.04 -1.10 2.55
C ALA A 246 11.41 -2.38 1.78
N PRO A 247 12.06 -2.27 0.60
CA PRO A 247 12.47 -3.43 -0.19
C PRO A 247 13.55 -4.26 0.51
#